data_AF-A0A538L5L9-F1
#
_entry.id   AF-A0A538L5L9-F1
#
_cell.length_a   1.000
_cell.length_b   1.000
_cell.length_c   1.000
_cell.angle_alpha   90.00
_cell.angle_beta   90.00
_cell.angle_gamma   90.00
#
_symmetry.space_group_name_H-M   'P 1'
#
loop_
_entity.id
_entity.type
_entity.pdbx_description
1 polymer ?
#
loop_
_entity_poly.entity_id
_entity_poly.type
_entity_poly.pdbx_seq_one_letter_code
_entity_poly.pdbx_strand_id
1 'polypeptide(L)'
;MQRPIACRLRIDGMPVRSETLLTEAGPNALVLSTTLSDRGIWLDSTYLGHGSAETQITHLLVAPGRSGETESRTVAHDEIPVIHVRRLCLYDHLQRLQDFLDSLGHTGQVHGLDLAIEAVEHIG
;
A
#
# COMPACT_ATOMS: atom_id res chain seq x y z
N MET A 1 -10.95 1.84 -12.27
CA MET A 1 -11.99 1.47 -11.29
C MET A 1 -11.30 1.11 -9.98
N GLN A 2 -11.82 1.52 -8.83
CA GLN A 2 -11.25 1.15 -7.53
C GLN A 2 -11.91 -0.15 -7.06
N ARG A 3 -11.13 -1.06 -6.47
CA ARG A 3 -11.62 -2.33 -5.93
C ARG A 3 -11.08 -2.55 -4.52
N PRO A 4 -11.92 -2.88 -3.53
CA PRO A 4 -11.43 -3.23 -2.20
C PRO A 4 -10.66 -4.54 -2.23
N ILE A 5 -9.58 -4.61 -1.45
CA ILE A 5 -8.82 -5.85 -1.20
C ILE A 5 -8.91 -6.21 0.28
N ALA A 6 -9.11 -7.50 0.56
CA ALA A 6 -9.35 -7.97 1.92
C ALA A 6 -8.04 -8.00 2.72
N CYS A 7 -7.76 -6.93 3.47
CA CYS A 7 -6.64 -6.83 4.38
C CYS A 7 -7.15 -6.46 5.78
N ARG A 8 -6.93 -7.32 6.78
CA ARG A 8 -7.33 -7.04 8.17
C ARG A 8 -6.15 -6.48 8.92
N LEU A 9 -6.34 -5.33 9.55
CA LEU A 9 -5.31 -4.66 10.33
C LEU A 9 -5.59 -4.77 11.83
N ARG A 10 -4.52 -4.90 12.60
CA ARG A 10 -4.52 -4.67 14.05
C ARG A 10 -3.49 -3.59 14.38
N ILE A 11 -3.80 -2.80 15.40
CA ILE A 11 -2.90 -1.80 15.98
C ILE A 11 -2.79 -2.08 17.46
N ASP A 12 -1.57 -2.22 17.96
CA ASP A 12 -1.27 -2.55 19.37
C ASP A 12 -2.03 -3.80 19.83
N GLY A 13 -2.11 -4.78 18.93
CA GLY A 13 -2.84 -6.03 19.17
C GLY A 13 -4.36 -5.91 19.11
N MET A 14 -4.96 -4.76 18.80
CA MET A 14 -6.41 -4.57 18.70
C MET A 14 -6.88 -4.47 17.25
N PRO A 15 -8.00 -5.12 16.84
CA PRO A 15 -8.52 -4.97 15.49
C PRO A 15 -8.96 -3.52 15.25
N VAL A 16 -8.68 -3.02 14.04
CA VAL A 16 -9.07 -1.66 13.63
C VAL A 16 -9.94 -1.71 12.39
N ARG A 17 -10.83 -0.72 12.26
CA ARG A 17 -11.60 -0.52 11.05
C ARG A 17 -10.66 0.03 9.97
N SER A 18 -10.39 -0.81 8.97
CA SER A 18 -9.52 -0.48 7.86
C SER A 18 -10.19 -0.79 6.53
N GLU A 19 -9.85 0.00 5.51
CA GLU A 19 -10.18 -0.29 4.13
C GLU A 19 -8.90 -0.14 3.30
N THR A 20 -8.59 -1.13 2.46
CA THR A 20 -7.53 -1.04 1.46
C THR A 20 -8.13 -1.15 0.08
N LEU A 21 -7.85 -0.17 -0.78
CA LEU A 21 -8.33 -0.09 -2.15
C LEU A 21 -7.17 -0.28 -3.13
N LEU A 22 -7.43 -1.05 -4.17
CA LEU A 22 -6.59 -1.20 -5.35
C LEU A 22 -7.18 -0.38 -6.50
N THR A 23 -6.36 0.45 -7.12
CA THR A 23 -6.74 1.19 -8.33
C THR A 23 -5.68 1.01 -9.40
N GLU A 24 -6.12 0.75 -10.62
CA GLU A 24 -5.26 0.70 -11.79
C GLU A 24 -5.40 2.01 -12.58
N ALA A 25 -4.27 2.67 -12.84
CA ALA A 25 -4.20 3.93 -13.56
C ALA A 25 -3.51 3.72 -14.93
N GLY A 26 -4.14 2.87 -15.75
CA GLY A 26 -3.53 2.38 -16.99
C GLY A 26 -2.62 1.16 -16.76
N PRO A 27 -1.92 0.68 -17.81
CA PRO A 27 -1.24 -0.62 -17.77
C PRO A 27 0.02 -0.65 -16.89
N ASN A 28 0.63 0.51 -16.63
CA ASN A 28 1.94 0.64 -15.99
C ASN A 28 1.87 1.24 -14.58
N ALA A 29 0.67 1.60 -14.11
CA ALA A 29 0.50 2.30 -12.83
C ALA A 29 -0.52 1.62 -11.92
N LEU A 30 -0.09 1.40 -10.68
CA LEU A 30 -0.88 0.81 -9.60
C LEU A 30 -0.95 1.79 -8.44
N VAL A 31 -2.14 1.96 -7.87
CA VAL A 31 -2.33 2.72 -6.62
C VAL A 31 -2.95 1.81 -5.58
N LEU A 32 -2.34 1.80 -4.39
CA LEU A 32 -2.86 1.15 -3.19
C LEU A 32 -3.14 2.22 -2.14
N SER A 33 -4.35 2.24 -1.61
CA SER A 33 -4.80 3.22 -0.62
C SER A 33 -5.33 2.50 0.60
N THR A 34 -4.71 2.68 1.77
CA THR A 34 -5.21 2.15 3.04
C THR A 34 -5.68 3.28 3.95
N THR A 35 -6.92 3.20 4.42
CA THR A 35 -7.51 4.13 5.39
C THR A 35 -7.82 3.42 6.70
N LEU A 36 -7.44 4.03 7.81
CA LEU A 36 -7.78 3.67 9.18
C LEU A 36 -8.72 4.73 9.75
N SER A 37 -10.00 4.67 9.37
CA SER A 37 -10.96 5.78 9.56
C SER A 37 -11.05 6.26 11.00
N ASP A 38 -11.08 5.32 11.95
CA ASP A 38 -11.30 5.62 13.37
C ASP A 38 -10.07 6.27 14.02
N ARG A 39 -8.95 6.30 13.31
CA ARG A 39 -7.68 6.92 13.74
C ARG A 39 -7.33 8.16 12.92
N GLY A 40 -8.07 8.47 11.85
CA GLY A 40 -7.73 9.55 10.93
C GLY A 40 -6.40 9.35 10.20
N ILE A 41 -5.95 8.11 10.05
CA ILE A 41 -4.70 7.75 9.38
C ILE A 41 -5.02 7.24 7.98
N TRP A 42 -4.29 7.69 6.97
CA TRP A 42 -4.34 7.11 5.63
C TRP A 42 -2.96 7.07 4.97
N LEU A 43 -2.79 6.09 4.09
CA LEU A 43 -1.60 5.90 3.26
C LEU A 43 -2.04 5.66 1.82
N ASP A 44 -1.58 6.51 0.90
CA ASP A 44 -1.66 6.24 -0.53
C ASP A 44 -0.28 5.86 -1.06
N SER A 45 -0.21 4.88 -1.94
CA SER A 45 1.04 4.42 -2.55
C SER A 45 0.83 4.26 -4.04
N THR A 46 1.62 4.97 -4.84
CA THR A 46 1.60 4.90 -6.29
C THR A 46 2.88 4.25 -6.79
N TYR A 47 2.70 3.25 -7.65
CA TYR A 47 3.77 2.51 -8.30
C TYR A 47 3.64 2.75 -9.80
N LEU A 48 4.70 3.26 -10.42
CA LEU A 48 4.76 3.47 -11.87
C LEU A 48 6.01 2.78 -12.39
N GLY A 49 5.83 1.79 -13.26
CA GLY A 49 6.95 1.01 -13.79
C GLY A 49 6.64 0.39 -15.14
N HIS A 50 7.68 0.13 -15.92
CA HIS A 50 7.60 -0.57 -17.20
C HIS A 50 8.75 -1.58 -17.32
N GLY A 51 8.63 -2.60 -18.17
CA GLY A 51 9.57 -3.74 -18.23
C GLY A 51 11.04 -3.37 -18.46
N SER A 52 11.31 -2.20 -19.03
CA SER A 52 12.67 -1.71 -19.34
C SER A 52 13.07 -0.46 -18.55
N ALA A 53 12.27 -0.04 -17.57
CA ALA A 53 12.49 1.19 -16.81
C ALA A 53 12.42 0.91 -15.31
N GLU A 54 13.14 1.72 -14.54
CA GLU A 54 13.06 1.69 -13.09
C GLU A 54 11.63 1.95 -12.60
N THR A 55 11.27 1.35 -11.47
CA THR A 55 9.97 1.57 -10.86
C THR A 55 10.04 2.79 -9.95
N GLN A 56 9.19 3.78 -10.22
CA GLN A 56 8.98 4.93 -9.38
C GLN A 56 7.90 4.62 -8.34
N ILE A 57 8.21 4.89 -7.07
CA ILE A 57 7.31 4.66 -5.94
C ILE A 57 7.14 5.97 -5.20
N THR A 58 5.89 6.35 -4.96
CA THR A 58 5.56 7.51 -4.12
C THR A 58 4.54 7.11 -3.07
N HIS A 59 4.77 7.51 -1.83
CA HIS A 59 3.81 7.38 -0.75
C HIS A 59 3.33 8.74 -0.27
N LEU A 60 2.05 8.87 0.04
CA LEU A 60 1.47 9.96 0.80
C LEU A 60 1.03 9.40 2.16
N LEU A 61 1.56 9.97 3.23
CA LEU A 61 1.37 9.54 4.61
C LEU A 61 0.63 10.64 5.35
N VAL A 62 -0.52 10.32 5.94
CA VAL A 62 -1.27 11.31 6.71
C VAL A 62 -1.81 10.72 8.00
N ALA A 63 -1.69 11.51 9.07
CA ALA A 63 -2.15 11.20 10.40
C ALA A 63 -2.57 12.50 11.13
N PRO A 64 -3.40 12.41 12.18
CA PRO A 64 -3.80 13.58 12.95
C PRO A 64 -2.59 14.33 13.52
N GLY A 65 -2.59 15.66 13.40
CA GLY A 65 -1.51 16.52 13.92
C GLY A 65 -0.25 16.57 13.04
N ARG A 66 -0.21 15.90 11.89
CA ARG A 66 0.85 16.05 10.88
C ARG A 66 0.30 16.69 9.61
N SER A 67 1.09 17.58 8.99
CA SER A 67 0.87 17.90 7.57
C SER A 67 1.08 16.64 6.75
N GLY A 68 0.30 16.43 5.69
CA GLY A 68 0.52 15.28 4.81
C GLY A 68 1.95 15.27 4.28
N GLU A 69 2.63 14.14 4.44
CA GLU A 69 4.04 13.97 4.05
C GLU A 69 4.10 13.06 2.82
N THR A 70 4.90 13.47 1.84
CA THR A 70 5.17 12.66 0.65
C THR A 70 6.62 12.21 0.65
N GLU A 71 6.82 10.95 0.30
CA GLU A 71 8.14 10.37 0.09
C GLU A 71 8.15 9.65 -1.26
N SER A 72 9.31 9.67 -1.91
CA SER A 72 9.50 9.01 -3.20
C SER A 72 10.84 8.30 -3.25
N ARG A 73 10.87 7.16 -3.94
CA ARG A 73 12.10 6.44 -4.27
C ARG A 73 11.97 5.76 -5.61
N THR A 74 13.12 5.43 -6.17
CA THR A 74 13.26 4.63 -7.38
C THR A 74 13.91 3.31 -7.03
N VAL A 75 13.43 2.22 -7.61
CA VAL A 75 14.02 0.88 -7.48
C VAL A 75 14.18 0.23 -8.85
N ALA A 76 15.07 -0.75 -8.96
CA ALA A 76 15.20 -1.50 -10.19
C ALA A 76 13.89 -2.26 -10.52
N HIS A 77 13.66 -2.50 -11.81
CA HIS A 77 12.42 -3.16 -12.28
C HIS A 77 12.22 -4.54 -11.65
N ASP A 78 13.30 -5.29 -11.47
CA ASP A 78 13.31 -6.63 -10.90
C ASP A 78 12.98 -6.66 -9.40
N GLU A 79 13.24 -5.57 -8.67
CA GLU A 79 12.85 -5.43 -7.26
C GLU A 79 11.33 -5.27 -7.11
N ILE A 80 10.71 -4.38 -7.90
CA ILE A 80 9.24 -4.18 -7.91
C ILE A 80 8.75 -4.10 -9.35
N PRO A 81 8.40 -5.23 -9.98
CA PRO A 81 7.89 -5.26 -11.34
C PRO A 81 6.38 -5.05 -11.35
N VAL A 82 5.97 -3.77 -11.38
CA VAL A 82 4.55 -3.33 -11.29
C VAL A 82 3.62 -4.09 -12.24
N ILE A 83 4.10 -4.39 -13.45
CA ILE A 83 3.31 -5.03 -14.51
C ILE A 83 3.22 -6.55 -14.41
N HIS A 84 4.15 -7.21 -13.69
CA HIS A 84 4.28 -8.67 -13.70
C HIS A 84 4.06 -9.30 -12.31
N VAL A 85 4.39 -8.59 -11.23
CA VAL A 85 4.37 -9.14 -9.86
C VAL A 85 3.81 -8.10 -8.88
N ARG A 86 2.52 -7.79 -9.04
CA ARG A 86 1.81 -6.76 -8.24
C ARG A 86 1.75 -7.04 -6.74
N ARG A 87 1.91 -8.31 -6.31
CA ARG A 87 2.05 -8.64 -4.89
C ARG A 87 3.24 -7.94 -4.22
N LEU A 88 4.31 -7.61 -4.96
CA LEU A 88 5.44 -6.88 -4.40
C LEU A 88 5.07 -5.41 -4.12
N CYS A 89 4.23 -4.79 -4.94
CA CYS A 89 3.65 -3.49 -4.62
C CYS A 89 2.78 -3.55 -3.35
N LEU A 90 2.01 -4.63 -3.18
CA LEU A 90 1.22 -4.84 -1.96
C LEU A 90 2.11 -5.00 -0.72
N TYR A 91 3.15 -5.82 -0.79
CA TYR A 91 4.08 -6.00 0.33
C TYR A 91 4.78 -4.71 0.71
N ASP A 92 5.24 -3.96 -0.29
CA ASP A 92 5.85 -2.65 -0.11
C ASP A 92 4.88 -1.66 0.58
N HIS A 93 3.64 -1.59 0.10
CA HIS A 93 2.60 -0.74 0.70
C HIS A 93 2.32 -1.11 2.17
N LEU A 94 2.20 -2.41 2.46
CA LEU A 94 1.90 -2.89 3.80
C LEU A 94 3.08 -2.76 4.76
N GLN A 95 4.30 -2.95 4.27
CA GLN A 95 5.52 -2.67 5.03
C GLN A 95 5.56 -1.18 5.37
N ARG A 96 5.33 -0.30 4.38
CA ARG A 96 5.38 1.13 4.62
C ARG A 96 4.32 1.60 5.60
N LEU A 97 3.12 1.00 5.56
CA LEU A 97 2.08 1.24 6.55
C LEU A 97 2.53 0.86 7.96
N GLN A 98 3.19 -0.28 8.13
CA GLN A 98 3.71 -0.72 9.43
C GLN A 98 4.79 0.24 9.93
N ASP A 99 5.72 0.64 9.07
CA ASP A 99 6.77 1.61 9.41
C ASP A 99 6.16 2.98 9.77
N PHE A 100 5.07 3.37 9.11
CA PHE A 100 4.39 4.62 9.42
C PHE A 100 3.71 4.56 10.79
N LEU A 101 3.00 3.46 11.08
CA LEU A 101 2.41 3.22 12.39
C LEU A 101 3.48 3.20 13.50
N ASP A 102 4.62 2.57 13.25
CA ASP A 102 5.75 2.54 14.19
C ASP A 102 6.28 3.96 14.47
N SER A 103 6.40 4.78 13.43
CA SER A 103 6.79 6.21 13.58
C SER A 103 5.77 7.06 14.36
N LEU A 104 4.55 6.56 14.53
CA LEU A 104 3.49 7.15 15.35
C LEU A 104 3.43 6.54 16.76
N GLY A 105 4.32 5.59 17.09
CA GLY A 105 4.37 4.90 18.37
C GLY A 105 3.42 3.70 18.48
N HIS A 106 3.02 3.13 17.35
CA HIS A 106 2.06 2.02 17.28
C HIS A 106 2.64 0.79 16.58
N THR A 107 2.29 -0.41 17.04
CA THR A 107 2.64 -1.65 16.32
C THR A 107 1.50 -2.06 15.39
N GLY A 108 1.73 -1.98 14.07
CA GLY A 108 0.80 -2.46 13.05
C GLY A 108 0.99 -3.95 12.74
N GLN A 109 -0.10 -4.68 12.59
CA GLN A 109 -0.08 -6.09 12.15
C GLN A 109 -1.09 -6.31 11.03
N VAL A 110 -0.67 -7.06 10.01
CA VAL A 110 -1.51 -7.43 8.86
C VAL A 110 -1.91 -8.89 8.96
N HIS A 111 -3.21 -9.18 8.74
CA HIS A 111 -3.76 -10.52 8.74
C HIS A 111 -4.58 -10.80 7.47
N GLY A 112 -4.59 -12.07 7.04
CA GLY A 112 -5.37 -12.51 5.88
C GLY A 112 -4.76 -12.10 4.55
N LEU A 113 -3.42 -12.04 4.48
CA LEU A 113 -2.68 -11.55 3.33
C LEU A 113 -2.95 -12.36 2.06
N ASP A 114 -3.26 -13.65 2.18
CA ASP A 114 -3.52 -14.55 1.05
C ASP A 114 -4.61 -14.00 0.11
N LEU A 115 -5.74 -13.54 0.67
CA LEU A 115 -6.84 -12.97 -0.12
C LEU A 115 -6.48 -11.62 -0.76
N ALA A 116 -5.64 -10.83 -0.08
CA ALA A 116 -5.16 -9.57 -0.64
C ALA A 116 -4.18 -9.80 -1.80
N ILE A 117 -3.31 -10.82 -1.69
CA ILE A 117 -2.40 -11.24 -2.75
C ILE A 117 -3.21 -11.70 -3.98
N GLU A 118 -4.16 -12.62 -3.79
CA GLU A 118 -5.02 -13.09 -4.86
C GLU A 118 -5.70 -11.92 -5.58
N ALA A 119 -6.20 -10.94 -4.80
CA ALA A 119 -6.83 -9.77 -5.37
C ALA A 119 -5.88 -8.93 -6.24
N VAL A 120 -4.64 -8.65 -5.80
CA VAL A 120 -3.71 -7.83 -6.60
C VAL A 120 -3.09 -8.58 -7.79
N GLU A 121 -3.07 -9.91 -7.75
CA GLU A 121 -2.53 -10.75 -8.84
C GLU A 121 -3.57 -11.12 -9.90
N HIS A 122 -4.84 -11.27 -9.53
CA HIS A 122 -5.90 -11.52 -10.50
C HIS A 122 -6.30 -10.22 -11.20
N ILE A 123 -5.80 -10.07 -12.42
CA ILE A 123 -6.34 -9.13 -13.41
C ILE A 123 -7.19 -9.96 -14.38
N GLY A 124 -8.47 -9.65 -14.44
CA GLY A 124 -9.33 -10.00 -15.58
C GLY A 124 -9.23 -8.91 -16.63
#